data_AF-A0A972R8Q0-F1
#
_entry.id   AF-A0A972R8Q0-F1
#
_cell.length_a   1.000
_cell.length_b   1.000
_cell.length_c   1.000
_cell.angle_alpha   90.00
_cell.angle_beta   90.00
_cell.angle_gamma   90.00
#
_symmetry.space_group_name_H-M   'P 1'
#
loop_
_entity.id
_entity.type
_entity.pdbx_description
1 polymer ?
#
loop_
_entity_poly.entity_id
_entity_poly.type
_entity_poly.pdbx_seq_one_letter_code
_entity_poly.pdbx_strand_id
1 'polypeptide(L)'
;MLATSSSSQTEKSVQEAHGLEVGTEAPMFTARDADGSSFVLSEELKKGPVVLIFYRGFWCPVCNKHLGSIQDSLKLIEAKGGKVIAISPEKPEYLDKMAEKTGAEFSLLYDEEYKIARAFDVNFKPSSKQLFTYNVLLMGNLKNTHSDKSQRLPIPATFIIDTNGRIVWRQFDPDYHNRASVKDILTALDKLR
;
A
#
# COMPACT_ATOMS: atom_id res chain seq x y z
N MET A 1 -19.57 -22.40 -27.55
CA MET A 1 -18.30 -21.66 -27.70
C MET A 1 -18.52 -20.30 -27.06
N LEU A 2 -18.06 -20.13 -25.82
CA LEU A 2 -18.19 -18.86 -25.10
C LEU A 2 -16.81 -18.20 -25.08
N ALA A 3 -16.75 -16.99 -25.62
CA ALA A 3 -15.55 -16.19 -25.75
C ALA A 3 -14.98 -15.85 -24.38
N THR A 4 -13.75 -16.28 -24.12
CA THR A 4 -12.92 -15.76 -23.04
C THR A 4 -12.41 -14.39 -23.47
N SER A 5 -13.05 -13.31 -23.02
CA SER A 5 -12.48 -11.96 -23.10
C SER A 5 -11.33 -11.88 -22.09
N SER A 6 -10.16 -12.36 -22.50
CA SER A 6 -8.88 -12.02 -21.88
C SER A 6 -8.66 -10.53 -22.10
N SER A 7 -9.12 -9.69 -21.17
CA SER A 7 -8.68 -8.30 -21.13
C SER A 7 -7.19 -8.33 -20.80
N SER A 8 -6.33 -8.26 -21.82
CA SER A 8 -4.92 -7.96 -21.63
C SER A 8 -4.84 -6.53 -21.09
N GLN A 9 -4.93 -6.37 -19.78
CA GLN A 9 -4.62 -5.10 -19.15
C GLN A 9 -3.15 -4.83 -19.45
N THR A 10 -2.89 -3.78 -20.21
CA THR A 10 -1.55 -3.33 -20.56
C THR A 10 -0.78 -3.05 -19.27
N GLU A 11 0.41 -3.65 -19.14
CA GLU A 11 1.27 -3.44 -17.97
C GLU A 11 1.76 -1.98 -17.96
N LYS A 12 1.28 -1.17 -17.00
CA LYS A 12 1.73 0.22 -16.83
C LYS A 12 3.20 0.29 -16.42
N SER A 13 3.94 1.20 -17.03
CA SER A 13 5.24 1.68 -16.53
C SER A 13 5.05 2.59 -15.32
N VAL A 14 6.15 2.91 -14.63
CA VAL A 14 6.12 3.80 -13.46
C VAL A 14 5.67 5.22 -13.81
N GLN A 15 5.83 5.65 -15.07
CA GLN A 15 5.40 6.98 -15.54
C GLN A 15 3.89 7.07 -15.87
N GLU A 16 3.21 5.94 -16.04
CA GLU A 16 1.79 5.87 -16.44
C GLU A 16 0.83 5.66 -15.27
N ALA A 17 1.37 5.45 -14.08
CA ALA A 17 0.62 5.42 -12.83
C ALA A 17 0.67 6.82 -12.21
N HIS A 18 -0.47 7.32 -11.74
CA HIS A 18 -0.61 8.69 -11.24
C HIS A 18 -1.07 8.75 -9.77
N GLY A 19 -1.54 7.64 -9.21
CA GLY A 19 -2.25 7.62 -7.95
C GLY A 19 -3.57 8.39 -8.01
N LEU A 20 -4.51 8.06 -7.15
CA LEU A 20 -5.78 8.81 -7.09
C LEU A 20 -5.57 10.25 -6.59
N GLU A 21 -6.39 11.16 -7.09
CA GLU A 21 -6.30 12.59 -6.75
C GLU A 21 -7.09 12.92 -5.47
N VAL A 22 -6.68 14.00 -4.79
CA VAL A 22 -7.44 14.54 -3.65
C VAL A 22 -8.83 14.99 -4.11
N GLY A 23 -9.85 14.69 -3.30
CA GLY A 23 -11.26 14.96 -3.56
C GLY A 23 -12.02 13.78 -4.19
N THR A 24 -11.30 12.80 -4.75
CA THR A 24 -11.91 11.58 -5.32
C THR A 24 -12.41 10.63 -4.25
N GLU A 25 -13.41 9.82 -4.60
CA GLU A 25 -13.88 8.74 -3.74
C GLU A 25 -12.85 7.60 -3.76
N ALA A 26 -12.47 7.13 -2.58
CA ALA A 26 -11.58 5.99 -2.45
C ALA A 26 -12.31 4.72 -2.92
N PRO A 27 -11.65 3.86 -3.72
CA PRO A 27 -12.19 2.54 -4.04
C PRO A 27 -12.42 1.75 -2.76
N MET A 28 -13.66 1.29 -2.55
CA MET A 28 -13.98 0.40 -1.44
C MET A 28 -13.40 -0.98 -1.71
N PHE A 29 -12.80 -1.59 -0.69
CA PHE A 29 -12.22 -2.92 -0.79
C PHE A 29 -12.42 -3.73 0.49
N THR A 30 -12.27 -5.05 0.32
CA THR A 30 -12.09 -6.02 1.40
C THR A 30 -10.77 -6.73 1.16
N ALA A 31 -10.02 -6.96 2.22
CA ALA A 31 -8.72 -7.64 2.18
C ALA A 31 -8.55 -8.55 3.40
N ARG A 32 -7.48 -9.35 3.39
CA ARG A 32 -7.07 -10.13 4.55
C ARG A 32 -5.91 -9.46 5.25
N ASP A 33 -5.99 -9.36 6.57
CA ASP A 33 -4.87 -8.97 7.43
C ASP A 33 -3.87 -10.14 7.59
N ALA A 34 -2.73 -9.88 8.22
CA ALA A 34 -1.67 -10.87 8.44
C ALA A 34 -2.17 -12.09 9.23
N ASP A 35 -3.05 -11.88 10.21
CA ASP A 35 -3.69 -12.95 11.00
C ASP A 35 -4.82 -13.69 10.26
N GLY A 36 -5.10 -13.32 9.01
CA GLY A 36 -6.16 -13.87 8.17
C GLY A 36 -7.56 -13.29 8.43
N SER A 37 -7.70 -12.34 9.36
CA SER A 37 -8.96 -11.64 9.62
C SER A 37 -9.39 -10.79 8.41
N SER A 38 -10.70 -10.60 8.27
CA SER A 38 -11.27 -9.80 7.18
C SER A 38 -11.23 -8.32 7.53
N PHE A 39 -10.59 -7.53 6.68
CA PHE A 39 -10.60 -6.07 6.74
C PHE A 39 -11.57 -5.50 5.71
N VAL A 40 -12.47 -4.59 6.12
CA VAL A 40 -13.44 -3.93 5.23
C VAL A 40 -13.30 -2.42 5.38
N LEU A 41 -12.85 -1.72 4.33
CA LEU A 41 -12.55 -0.29 4.40
C LEU A 41 -13.76 0.54 4.88
N SER A 42 -14.96 0.27 4.36
CA SER A 42 -16.18 1.01 4.72
C SER A 42 -16.54 0.91 6.20
N GLU A 43 -16.21 -0.20 6.87
CA GLU A 43 -16.46 -0.38 8.30
C GLU A 43 -15.44 0.36 9.16
N GLU A 44 -14.20 0.46 8.69
CA GLU A 44 -13.17 1.24 9.39
C GLU A 44 -13.40 2.74 9.27
N LEU A 45 -13.88 3.21 8.11
CA LEU A 45 -14.20 4.63 7.91
C LEU A 45 -15.35 5.12 8.80
N LYS A 46 -16.21 4.24 9.32
CA LYS A 46 -17.21 4.60 10.33
C LYS A 46 -16.58 4.94 11.69
N LYS A 47 -15.36 4.48 11.95
CA LYS A 47 -14.63 4.67 13.23
C LYS A 47 -13.72 5.89 13.19
N GLY A 48 -13.23 6.28 12.02
CA GLY A 48 -12.35 7.42 11.83
C GLY A 48 -11.65 7.42 10.47
N PRO A 49 -10.86 8.47 10.15
CA PRO A 49 -10.07 8.51 8.93
C PRO A 49 -9.02 7.39 8.86
N VAL A 50 -8.74 6.90 7.66
CA VAL A 50 -7.74 5.86 7.41
C VAL A 50 -6.52 6.45 6.71
N VAL A 51 -5.33 6.17 7.25
CA VAL A 51 -4.03 6.44 6.63
C VAL A 51 -3.59 5.16 5.91
N LEU A 52 -3.77 5.13 4.60
CA LEU A 52 -3.52 3.98 3.73
C LEU A 52 -2.15 4.08 3.07
N ILE A 53 -1.25 3.14 3.34
CA ILE A 53 0.13 3.14 2.87
C ILE A 53 0.38 1.96 1.94
N PHE A 54 0.72 2.22 0.68
CA PHE A 54 1.19 1.17 -0.23
C PHE A 54 2.70 1.00 -0.12
N TYR A 55 3.16 -0.25 -0.02
CA TYR A 55 4.59 -0.57 0.04
C TYR A 55 4.93 -1.79 -0.83
N ARG A 56 6.20 -1.89 -1.23
CA ARG A 56 6.66 -2.91 -2.18
C ARG A 56 6.77 -4.32 -1.59
N GLY A 57 7.28 -4.41 -0.36
CA GLY A 57 7.52 -5.67 0.32
C GLY A 57 8.62 -5.60 1.39
N PHE A 58 8.73 -6.64 2.22
CA PHE A 58 9.67 -6.89 3.30
C PHE A 58 11.13 -6.84 2.85
N TRP A 59 11.39 -7.32 1.64
CA TRP A 59 12.73 -7.29 1.04
C TRP A 59 13.25 -5.85 0.82
N CYS A 60 12.37 -4.84 0.86
CA CYS A 60 12.73 -3.47 0.56
C CYS A 60 13.20 -2.68 1.80
N PRO A 61 14.48 -2.27 1.90
CA PRO A 61 14.99 -1.56 3.07
C PRO A 61 14.31 -0.22 3.33
N VAL A 62 13.96 0.52 2.27
CA VAL A 62 13.26 1.82 2.37
C VAL A 62 11.84 1.63 2.92
N CYS A 63 11.16 0.54 2.56
CA CYS A 63 9.85 0.20 3.15
C CYS A 63 9.96 -0.11 4.63
N ASN A 64 10.93 -0.94 5.02
CA ASN A 64 11.14 -1.30 6.43
C ASN A 64 11.43 -0.06 7.28
N LYS A 65 12.29 0.84 6.81
CA LYS A 65 12.57 2.10 7.52
C LYS A 65 11.33 2.98 7.64
N HIS A 66 10.58 3.14 6.54
CA HIS A 66 9.36 3.95 6.53
C HIS A 66 8.32 3.41 7.52
N LEU A 67 7.97 2.12 7.42
CA LEU A 67 6.98 1.49 8.29
C LEU A 67 7.43 1.44 9.75
N GLY A 68 8.72 1.25 10.03
CA GLY A 68 9.26 1.40 11.39
C GLY A 68 9.05 2.80 11.97
N SER A 69 9.31 3.87 11.20
CA SER A 69 9.03 5.23 11.65
C SER A 69 7.54 5.51 11.86
N ILE A 70 6.67 4.88 11.06
CA ILE A 70 5.22 4.94 11.28
C ILE A 70 4.85 4.24 12.59
N GLN A 71 5.41 3.05 12.86
CA GLN A 71 5.19 2.33 14.12
C GLN A 71 5.63 3.14 15.34
N ASP A 72 6.83 3.73 15.30
CA ASP A 72 7.38 4.57 16.37
C ASP A 72 6.44 5.74 16.72
N SER A 73 5.63 6.18 15.76
CA SER A 73 4.70 7.31 15.88
C SER A 73 3.22 6.90 15.86
N LEU A 74 2.92 5.60 15.91
CA LEU A 74 1.57 5.07 15.71
C LEU A 74 0.57 5.73 16.67
N LYS A 75 0.90 5.77 17.97
CA LYS A 75 0.05 6.37 19.00
C LYS A 75 -0.24 7.86 18.75
N LEU A 76 0.68 8.60 18.13
CA LEU A 76 0.46 10.01 17.78
C LEU A 76 -0.53 10.14 16.61
N ILE A 77 -0.44 9.25 15.64
CA ILE A 77 -1.35 9.19 14.48
C ILE A 77 -2.75 8.80 14.96
N GLU A 78 -2.86 7.78 15.81
CA GLU A 78 -4.12 7.32 16.42
C GLU A 78 -4.73 8.37 17.33
N ALA A 79 -3.93 9.10 18.12
CA ALA A 79 -4.40 10.23 18.91
C ALA A 79 -4.95 11.38 18.06
N LYS A 80 -4.60 11.43 16.75
CA LYS A 80 -5.22 12.33 15.77
C LYS A 80 -6.47 11.75 15.09
N GLY A 81 -6.88 10.53 15.46
CA GLY A 81 -8.02 9.80 14.92
C GLY A 81 -7.69 8.96 13.69
N GLY A 82 -6.43 8.96 13.23
CA GLY A 82 -6.02 8.21 12.04
C GLY A 82 -5.78 6.74 12.35
N LYS A 83 -6.45 5.84 11.62
CA LYS A 83 -6.14 4.41 11.61
C LYS A 83 -5.13 4.11 10.51
N VAL A 84 -3.94 3.62 10.87
CA VAL A 84 -2.89 3.26 9.90
C VAL A 84 -3.16 1.87 9.33
N ILE A 85 -3.05 1.75 8.00
CA ILE A 85 -3.16 0.49 7.26
C ILE A 85 -2.04 0.45 6.22
N ALA A 86 -1.29 -0.64 6.15
CA ALA A 86 -0.26 -0.83 5.13
C ALA A 86 -0.58 -2.00 4.21
N ILE A 87 -0.44 -1.81 2.90
CA ILE A 87 -0.85 -2.77 1.87
C ILE A 87 0.34 -3.13 0.98
N SER A 88 0.52 -4.43 0.74
CA SER A 88 1.46 -4.92 -0.27
C SER A 88 0.94 -6.17 -0.98
N PRO A 89 1.47 -6.49 -2.16
CA PRO A 89 1.15 -7.73 -2.86
C PRO A 89 1.89 -8.96 -2.29
N GLU A 90 2.67 -8.82 -1.22
CA GLU A 90 3.36 -9.95 -0.61
C GLU A 90 2.40 -10.89 0.10
N LYS A 91 2.59 -12.19 -0.09
CA LYS A 91 1.76 -13.23 0.52
C LYS A 91 1.79 -13.14 2.06
N PRO A 92 0.75 -13.66 2.75
CA PRO A 92 0.61 -13.53 4.21
C PRO A 92 1.86 -13.87 5.02
N GLU A 93 2.61 -14.90 4.66
CA GLU A 93 3.83 -15.30 5.39
C GLU A 93 4.97 -14.25 5.35
N TYR A 94 4.91 -13.28 4.43
CA TYR A 94 5.82 -12.14 4.37
C TYR A 94 5.28 -10.91 5.08
N LEU A 95 3.96 -10.84 5.31
CA LEU A 95 3.36 -9.83 6.18
C LEU A 95 3.78 -10.07 7.62
N ASP A 96 3.82 -11.33 8.07
CA ASP A 96 4.34 -11.70 9.40
C ASP A 96 5.81 -11.25 9.56
N LYS A 97 6.64 -11.51 8.56
CA LYS A 97 8.05 -11.05 8.56
C LYS A 97 8.17 -9.53 8.58
N MET A 98 7.26 -8.83 7.89
CA MET A 98 7.20 -7.37 7.96
C MET A 98 6.85 -6.92 9.38
N ALA A 99 5.81 -7.50 9.97
CA ALA A 99 5.38 -7.19 11.34
C ALA A 99 6.51 -7.41 12.34
N GLU A 100 7.19 -8.55 12.30
CA GLU A 100 8.34 -8.85 13.15
C GLU A 100 9.48 -7.83 12.99
N LYS A 101 9.76 -7.42 11.75
CA LYS A 101 10.89 -6.53 11.45
C LYS A 101 10.64 -5.07 11.83
N THR A 102 9.40 -4.60 11.72
CA THR A 102 9.04 -3.21 12.02
C THR A 102 8.38 -3.05 13.38
N GLY A 103 8.04 -4.15 14.06
CA GLY A 103 7.21 -4.15 15.26
C GLY A 103 5.79 -3.65 14.99
N ALA A 104 5.26 -3.86 13.78
CA ALA A 104 3.99 -3.25 13.38
C ALA A 104 2.82 -3.73 14.26
N GLU A 105 2.13 -2.79 14.88
CA GLU A 105 0.87 -3.01 15.61
C GLU A 105 -0.34 -2.57 14.78
N PHE A 106 -0.11 -1.93 13.63
CA PHE A 106 -1.14 -1.59 12.63
C PHE A 106 -1.35 -2.73 11.63
N SER A 107 -2.53 -2.75 10.99
CA SER A 107 -2.90 -3.80 10.03
C SER A 107 -1.98 -3.81 8.80
N LEU A 108 -1.57 -5.03 8.41
CA LEU A 108 -0.82 -5.32 7.21
C LEU A 108 -1.68 -6.18 6.30
N LEU A 109 -2.10 -5.62 5.15
CA LEU A 109 -3.06 -6.28 4.27
C LEU A 109 -2.39 -6.86 3.04
N TYR A 110 -2.81 -8.08 2.69
CA TYR A 110 -2.45 -8.75 1.44
C TYR A 110 -3.30 -8.22 0.28
N ASP A 111 -2.66 -7.61 -0.71
CA ASP A 111 -3.28 -7.17 -1.96
C ASP A 111 -3.34 -8.33 -2.98
N GLU A 112 -4.35 -9.17 -2.81
CA GLU A 112 -4.60 -10.29 -3.70
C GLU A 112 -4.86 -9.82 -5.15
N GLU A 113 -4.09 -10.39 -6.06
CA GLU A 113 -4.03 -10.09 -7.49
C GLU A 113 -3.79 -8.61 -7.79
N TYR A 114 -3.18 -7.83 -6.89
CA TYR A 114 -2.96 -6.38 -7.05
C TYR A 114 -4.26 -5.58 -7.27
N LYS A 115 -5.40 -6.09 -6.80
CA LYS A 115 -6.72 -5.47 -7.02
C LYS A 115 -6.77 -4.07 -6.43
N ILE A 116 -6.24 -3.90 -5.22
CA ILE A 116 -6.27 -2.62 -4.49
C ILE A 116 -5.26 -1.66 -5.10
N ALA A 117 -4.02 -2.08 -5.34
CA ALA A 117 -3.00 -1.24 -5.97
C ALA A 117 -3.40 -0.78 -7.38
N ARG A 118 -4.12 -1.60 -8.16
CA ARG A 118 -4.70 -1.16 -9.43
C ARG A 118 -5.82 -0.15 -9.24
N ALA A 119 -6.73 -0.38 -8.30
CA ALA A 119 -7.85 0.53 -8.05
C ALA A 119 -7.37 1.91 -7.59
N PHE A 120 -6.27 1.97 -6.84
CA PHE A 120 -5.64 3.22 -6.40
C PHE A 120 -4.66 3.83 -7.42
N ASP A 121 -4.54 3.23 -8.61
CA ASP A 121 -3.62 3.64 -9.67
C ASP A 121 -2.15 3.77 -9.24
N VAL A 122 -1.69 2.83 -8.42
CA VAL A 122 -0.28 2.76 -7.97
C VAL A 122 0.45 1.52 -8.48
N ASN A 123 -0.22 0.61 -9.20
CA ASN A 123 0.38 -0.63 -9.70
C ASN A 123 1.16 -0.40 -11.01
N PHE A 124 2.43 -0.82 -11.05
CA PHE A 124 3.27 -0.74 -12.24
C PHE A 124 4.13 -1.99 -12.44
N LYS A 125 4.70 -2.14 -13.63
CA LYS A 125 5.69 -3.14 -13.99
C LYS A 125 7.10 -2.55 -13.94
N PRO A 126 7.98 -3.03 -13.05
CA PRO A 126 9.38 -2.59 -13.04
C PRO A 126 10.11 -3.01 -14.32
N SER A 127 11.06 -2.19 -14.75
CA SER A 127 11.99 -2.51 -15.84
C SER A 127 12.86 -3.72 -15.51
N SER A 128 13.42 -4.38 -16.53
CA SER A 128 14.33 -5.53 -16.35
C SER A 128 15.50 -5.22 -15.42
N LYS A 129 16.04 -4.00 -15.46
CA LYS A 129 17.11 -3.54 -14.56
C LYS A 129 16.63 -3.48 -13.11
N GLN A 130 15.44 -2.93 -12.87
CA GLN A 130 14.85 -2.89 -11.53
C GLN A 130 14.54 -4.30 -11.02
N LEU A 131 13.97 -5.17 -11.86
CA LEU A 131 13.69 -6.56 -11.51
C LEU A 131 14.97 -7.33 -11.16
N PHE A 132 16.08 -7.09 -11.86
CA PHE A 132 17.37 -7.67 -11.48
C PHE A 132 17.79 -7.22 -10.08
N THR A 133 17.76 -5.91 -9.81
CA THR A 133 18.07 -5.39 -8.47
C THR A 133 17.18 -6.00 -7.40
N TYR A 134 15.86 -6.03 -7.62
CA TYR A 134 14.91 -6.48 -6.60
C TYR A 134 15.00 -7.98 -6.34
N ASN A 135 15.08 -8.81 -7.39
CA ASN A 135 15.10 -10.26 -7.23
C ASN A 135 16.48 -10.79 -6.83
N VAL A 136 17.55 -10.21 -7.35
CA VAL A 136 18.92 -10.74 -7.19
C VAL A 136 19.64 -10.01 -6.07
N LEU A 137 19.81 -8.69 -6.19
CA LEU A 137 20.61 -7.92 -5.23
C LEU A 137 19.91 -7.78 -3.87
N LEU A 138 18.58 -7.71 -3.86
CA LEU A 138 17.77 -7.60 -2.65
C LEU A 138 17.02 -8.89 -2.29
N MET A 139 17.27 -9.99 -3.02
CA MET A 139 16.70 -11.32 -2.75
C MET A 139 15.16 -11.35 -2.64
N GLY A 140 14.44 -10.43 -3.29
CA GLY A 140 12.99 -10.28 -3.13
C GLY A 140 12.14 -11.39 -3.75
N ASN A 141 12.69 -12.13 -4.72
CA ASN A 141 12.06 -13.29 -5.37
C ASN A 141 10.57 -13.09 -5.71
N LEU A 142 10.24 -11.97 -6.36
CA LEU A 142 8.88 -11.44 -6.52
C LEU A 142 7.89 -12.46 -7.13
N LYS A 143 8.34 -13.33 -8.04
CA LYS A 143 7.47 -14.34 -8.66
C LYS A 143 6.88 -15.34 -7.68
N ASN A 144 7.55 -15.54 -6.54
CA ASN A 144 7.20 -16.56 -5.57
C ASN A 144 6.67 -15.96 -4.26
N THR A 145 7.11 -14.74 -3.93
CA THR A 145 6.73 -14.05 -2.70
C THR A 145 5.50 -13.16 -2.85
N HIS A 146 5.18 -12.73 -4.08
CA HIS A 146 4.05 -11.86 -4.34
C HIS A 146 2.83 -12.63 -4.87
N SER A 147 1.72 -11.91 -4.96
CA SER A 147 0.39 -12.44 -5.28
C SER A 147 0.31 -13.24 -6.58
N ASP A 148 1.08 -12.86 -7.60
CA ASP A 148 1.14 -13.56 -8.87
C ASP A 148 2.58 -13.55 -9.45
N LYS A 149 2.77 -14.23 -10.58
CA LYS A 149 4.07 -14.30 -11.27
C LYS A 149 4.38 -13.07 -12.14
N SER A 150 3.53 -12.04 -12.14
CA SER A 150 3.70 -10.86 -12.99
C SER A 150 4.87 -9.98 -12.54
N GLN A 151 5.30 -10.07 -11.28
CA GLN A 151 6.34 -9.21 -10.70
C GLN A 151 6.03 -7.71 -10.80
N ARG A 152 4.75 -7.36 -10.83
CA ARG A 152 4.31 -5.98 -10.64
C ARG A 152 4.60 -5.54 -9.21
N LEU A 153 4.63 -4.23 -8.99
CA LEU A 153 4.81 -3.64 -7.66
C LEU A 153 3.91 -2.41 -7.55
N PRO A 154 3.46 -2.06 -6.33
CA PRO A 154 2.95 -0.73 -6.10
C PRO A 154 4.10 0.29 -6.10
N ILE A 155 3.87 1.47 -6.68
CA ILE A 155 4.59 2.69 -6.36
C ILE A 155 4.24 3.01 -4.90
N PRO A 156 5.23 3.17 -4.00
CA PRO A 156 4.95 3.55 -2.63
C PRO A 156 4.19 4.87 -2.58
N ALA A 157 3.08 4.88 -1.88
CA ALA A 157 2.19 6.02 -1.78
C ALA A 157 1.47 6.00 -0.44
N THR A 158 1.02 7.17 0.02
CA THR A 158 0.17 7.31 1.21
C THR A 158 -1.07 8.11 0.86
N PHE A 159 -2.24 7.62 1.23
CA PHE A 159 -3.51 8.32 1.10
C PHE A 159 -4.14 8.48 2.48
N ILE A 160 -4.78 9.61 2.74
CA ILE A 160 -5.66 9.76 3.90
C ILE A 160 -7.08 9.84 3.38
N ILE A 161 -7.91 8.93 3.86
CA ILE A 161 -9.31 8.77 3.47
C ILE A 161 -10.16 9.21 4.66
N ASP A 162 -11.06 10.18 4.45
CA ASP A 162 -11.97 10.65 5.49
C ASP A 162 -13.13 9.69 5.73
N THR A 163 -13.94 9.96 6.76
CA THR A 163 -15.08 9.12 7.14
C THR A 163 -16.21 9.09 6.08
N ASN A 164 -16.17 10.00 5.08
CA ASN A 164 -17.08 10.01 3.94
C ASN A 164 -16.53 9.19 2.76
N GLY A 165 -15.37 8.55 2.91
CA GLY A 165 -14.74 7.77 1.85
C GLY A 165 -14.04 8.60 0.79
N ARG A 166 -13.70 9.86 1.07
CA ARG A 166 -12.95 10.72 0.13
C ARG A 166 -11.47 10.77 0.48
N ILE A 167 -10.62 10.78 -0.54
CA ILE A 167 -9.19 11.05 -0.39
C ILE A 167 -9.03 12.54 -0.09
N VAL A 168 -8.63 12.87 1.13
CA VAL A 168 -8.49 14.26 1.61
C VAL A 168 -7.03 14.72 1.61
N TRP A 169 -6.10 13.79 1.53
CA TRP A 169 -4.68 14.06 1.38
C TRP A 169 -3.99 12.88 0.69
N ARG A 170 -2.92 13.16 -0.07
CA ARG A 170 -2.09 12.12 -0.70
C ARG A 170 -0.61 12.51 -0.71
N GLN A 171 0.23 11.50 -0.72
CA GLN A 171 1.61 11.55 -1.19
C GLN A 171 1.80 10.42 -2.21
N PHE A 172 2.18 10.78 -3.43
CA PHE A 172 2.49 9.88 -4.52
C PHE A 172 3.70 10.44 -5.27
N ASP A 173 4.74 9.62 -5.45
CA ASP A 173 5.94 10.00 -6.19
C ASP A 173 6.56 8.76 -6.88
N PRO A 174 6.76 8.77 -8.21
CA PRO A 174 7.51 7.74 -8.91
C PRO A 174 8.92 7.50 -8.36
N ASP A 175 9.57 8.52 -7.77
CA ASP A 175 10.76 8.33 -6.94
C ASP A 175 10.36 7.80 -5.56
N TYR A 176 10.46 6.49 -5.43
CA TYR A 176 10.09 5.75 -4.22
C TYR A 176 10.84 6.14 -2.94
N HIS A 177 11.88 6.98 -3.01
CA HIS A 177 12.56 7.53 -1.83
C HIS A 177 11.76 8.68 -1.20
N ASN A 178 11.00 9.41 -2.01
CA ASN A 178 10.09 10.45 -1.54
C ASN A 178 8.84 9.77 -1.00
N ARG A 179 8.63 9.91 0.31
CA ARG A 179 7.53 9.28 1.05
C ARG A 179 6.94 10.27 2.03
N ALA A 180 5.67 10.06 2.38
CA ALA A 180 5.04 10.78 3.45
C ALA A 180 5.90 10.68 4.74
N SER A 181 6.26 11.81 5.33
CA SER A 181 6.80 11.80 6.68
C SER A 181 5.66 11.66 7.69
N VAL A 182 5.98 11.20 8.91
CA VAL A 182 5.04 11.23 10.03
C VAL A 182 4.48 12.64 10.23
N LYS A 183 5.31 13.68 10.10
CA LYS A 183 4.88 15.08 10.23
C LYS A 183 3.83 15.44 9.19
N ASP A 184 3.99 14.99 7.94
CA ASP A 184 3.02 15.25 6.87
C ASP A 184 1.67 14.60 7.20
N ILE A 185 1.69 13.33 7.63
CA ILE A 185 0.49 12.58 8.03
C ILE A 185 -0.22 13.28 9.18
N LEU A 186 0.51 13.63 10.25
CA LEU A 186 -0.05 14.33 11.42
C LEU A 186 -0.66 15.69 11.04
N THR A 187 0.03 16.46 10.19
CA THR A 187 -0.44 17.77 9.71
C THR A 187 -1.71 17.63 8.87
N ALA A 188 -1.81 16.58 8.06
CA ALA A 188 -2.97 16.32 7.24
C ALA A 188 -4.18 15.88 8.09
N LEU A 189 -3.99 15.02 9.09
CA LEU A 189 -5.04 14.62 10.02
C LEU A 189 -5.58 15.78 10.86
N ASP A 190 -4.72 16.73 11.26
CA ASP A 190 -5.16 17.93 12.00
C ASP A 190 -6.14 18.80 11.20
N LYS A 191 -6.11 18.75 9.87
CA LYS A 191 -7.03 19.51 9.00
C LYS A 191 -8.42 18.88 8.90
N LEU A 192 -8.62 17.66 9.42
CA LEU A 192 -9.91 16.96 9.42
C LEU A 192 -10.72 17.21 10.68
N ARG A 193 -10.17 17.99 11.62
CA ARG A 193 -10.77 18.31 12.93
C ARG A 193 -11.47 19.66 12.92
#